data_AF-A0A9E3XDA0-F1
#
_entry.id   AF-A0A9E3XDA0-F1
#
_cell.length_a   1.000
_cell.length_b   1.000
_cell.length_c   1.000
_cell.angle_alpha   90.00
_cell.angle_beta   90.00
_cell.angle_gamma   90.00
#
_symmetry.space_group_name_H-M   'P 1'
#
loop_
_entity.id
_entity.type
_entity.pdbx_description
1 polymer ?
#
loop_
_entity_poly.entity_id
_entity_poly.type
_entity_poly.pdbx_seq_one_letter_code
_entity_poly.pdbx_strand_id
1 'polypeptide(L)'
;MGWRRLSLCRRSIQRKNGSLDNSFGTGGIATTRLGVQGYGLSGILQADGKILVVGSSDNGSNLDFGVVRFNTNGTLDNSFGSGGKVTTAVGASSDFGRAGACQADGKIVVAGYYINNQSNRDFALVRYLTNGSLDNSFGSGGKVTTPVGLSDDRARSMALQSDEKIVVVGASFVGFNNNFAIVRYNSDGSLDNNFGVDGKVRIAVGNDVSTGEDGAFSVAIQADGKILAAGWALNPVSGYDFAVVRLMENGSLDSTFANGGIALTPIGTNDFGQAIALQADGKIVVAGASYDQTGDYAIAVVRYNNSAPTGITSALELPEQLMLSQNYPNPFNPSTEIRFTVAQTRRTTLEVYNLMGQKVMTLFDEVAQAGHEYHVRFTGSHLASGVYIYRLKSGPRSASRKLILLQ
;
A
#
# COMPACT_ATOMS: atom_id res chain seq x y z
N MET A 1 -63.72 30.17 32.83
CA MET A 1 -62.42 29.60 33.27
C MET A 1 -62.67 28.13 33.59
N GLY A 2 -62.04 27.10 33.02
CA GLY A 2 -61.02 26.98 32.00
C GLY A 2 -61.08 25.56 31.41
N TRP A 3 -60.82 25.44 30.12
CA TRP A 3 -60.74 24.16 29.42
C TRP A 3 -59.32 23.60 29.58
N ARG A 4 -59.15 22.45 30.25
CA ARG A 4 -57.89 21.69 30.20
C ARG A 4 -57.89 20.81 28.95
N ARG A 5 -57.15 21.23 27.92
CA ARG A 5 -56.76 20.37 26.80
C ARG A 5 -55.82 19.28 27.34
N LEU A 6 -56.26 18.03 27.31
CA LEU A 6 -55.39 16.87 27.37
C LEU A 6 -54.54 16.86 26.09
N SER A 7 -53.27 17.24 26.25
CA SER A 7 -52.26 17.09 25.21
C SER A 7 -52.01 15.60 25.03
N LEU A 8 -52.49 15.03 23.93
CA LEU A 8 -52.04 13.73 23.44
C LEU A 8 -50.57 13.89 23.05
N CYS A 9 -49.69 13.60 24.00
CA CYS A 9 -48.29 13.30 23.72
C CYS A 9 -48.29 12.05 22.82
N ARG A 10 -48.29 12.23 21.50
CA ARG A 10 -47.84 11.19 20.59
C ARG A 10 -46.36 10.98 20.90
N ARG A 11 -46.08 10.04 21.81
CA ARG A 11 -44.77 9.39 21.87
C ARG A 11 -44.55 8.79 20.49
N SER A 12 -43.71 9.42 19.67
CA SER A 12 -43.12 8.75 18.54
C SER A 12 -42.40 7.53 19.09
N ILE A 13 -42.87 6.34 18.71
CA ILE A 13 -42.10 5.13 18.95
C ILE A 13 -40.90 5.25 18.00
N GLN A 14 -39.76 5.70 18.54
CA GLN A 14 -38.48 5.49 17.87
C GLN A 14 -38.34 3.99 17.67
N ARG A 15 -38.31 3.54 16.40
CA ARG A 15 -37.94 2.16 16.08
C ARG A 15 -36.47 1.99 16.46
N LYS A 16 -36.23 1.47 17.66
CA LYS A 16 -34.93 0.91 18.04
C LYS A 16 -34.80 -0.44 17.35
N ASN A 17 -33.90 -0.59 16.37
CA ASN A 17 -33.01 -1.76 16.21
C ASN A 17 -32.53 -1.99 14.77
N GLY A 18 -31.42 -2.73 14.65
CA GLY A 18 -30.95 -3.39 13.43
C GLY A 18 -31.77 -4.63 13.09
N SER A 19 -33.10 -4.55 13.17
CA SER A 19 -33.96 -5.58 12.59
C SER A 19 -33.79 -5.57 11.07
N LEU A 20 -33.89 -6.74 10.44
CA LEU A 20 -33.91 -6.85 8.98
C LEU A 20 -35.04 -5.99 8.39
N ASP A 21 -34.75 -5.29 7.29
CA ASP A 21 -35.73 -4.52 6.54
C ASP A 21 -36.63 -5.47 5.75
N ASN A 22 -37.78 -5.81 6.31
CA ASN A 22 -38.73 -6.75 5.68
C ASN A 22 -39.29 -6.27 4.32
N SER A 23 -39.04 -5.03 3.89
CA SER A 23 -39.39 -4.56 2.54
C SER A 23 -38.35 -4.95 1.47
N PHE A 24 -37.19 -5.46 1.88
CA PHE A 24 -36.10 -5.87 1.01
C PHE A 24 -36.09 -7.38 0.78
N GLY A 25 -36.22 -7.83 -0.48
CA GLY A 25 -36.21 -9.24 -0.85
C GLY A 25 -37.23 -10.06 -0.05
N THR A 26 -36.78 -11.19 0.49
CA THR A 26 -37.59 -12.04 1.37
C THR A 26 -37.13 -11.87 2.81
N GLY A 27 -37.89 -11.12 3.61
CA GLY A 27 -37.59 -10.91 5.03
C GLY A 27 -36.30 -10.14 5.29
N GLY A 28 -35.96 -9.18 4.41
CA GLY A 28 -34.72 -8.41 4.47
C GLY A 28 -33.51 -9.06 3.82
N ILE A 29 -33.72 -10.16 3.09
CA ILE A 29 -32.65 -10.95 2.46
C ILE A 29 -32.93 -11.07 0.97
N ALA A 30 -31.96 -10.68 0.15
CA ALA A 30 -31.95 -10.95 -1.28
C ALA A 30 -30.83 -11.95 -1.59
N THR A 31 -31.16 -13.03 -2.31
CA THR A 31 -30.20 -14.02 -2.77
C THR A 31 -30.44 -14.34 -4.23
N THR A 32 -29.36 -14.55 -4.98
CA THR A 32 -29.44 -15.14 -6.31
C THR A 32 -28.26 -16.07 -6.54
N ARG A 33 -28.45 -17.05 -7.42
CA ARG A 33 -27.34 -17.76 -8.05
C ARG A 33 -26.79 -16.93 -9.21
N LEU A 34 -25.47 -16.99 -9.38
CA LEU A 34 -24.72 -16.49 -10.53
C LEU A 34 -23.81 -17.64 -10.96
N GLY A 35 -23.99 -18.14 -12.19
CA GLY A 35 -23.34 -19.38 -12.62
C GLY A 35 -23.77 -20.61 -11.80
N VAL A 36 -22.88 -21.61 -11.72
CA VAL A 36 -23.00 -22.78 -10.84
C VAL A 36 -22.83 -22.38 -9.38
N GLN A 37 -21.85 -21.51 -9.12
CA GLN A 37 -21.58 -20.90 -7.81
C GLN A 37 -21.20 -19.43 -7.99
N GLY A 38 -21.66 -18.57 -7.09
CA GLY A 38 -21.35 -17.14 -7.11
C GLY A 38 -20.78 -16.68 -5.77
N TYR A 39 -19.75 -15.84 -5.83
CA TYR A 39 -19.07 -15.27 -4.68
C TYR A 39 -19.17 -13.75 -4.76
N GLY A 40 -19.89 -13.12 -3.83
CA GLY A 40 -19.92 -11.65 -3.69
C GLY A 40 -18.83 -11.19 -2.74
N LEU A 41 -17.96 -10.28 -3.19
CA LEU A 41 -16.82 -9.78 -2.40
C LEU A 41 -16.89 -8.28 -2.13
N SER A 42 -17.57 -7.51 -2.97
CA SER A 42 -17.75 -6.07 -2.76
C SER A 42 -19.17 -5.65 -3.13
N GLY A 43 -19.77 -4.83 -2.26
CA GLY A 43 -21.08 -4.22 -2.46
C GLY A 43 -20.93 -2.72 -2.75
N ILE A 44 -21.67 -2.23 -3.73
CA ILE A 44 -21.64 -0.83 -4.17
C ILE A 44 -23.08 -0.31 -4.16
N LEU A 45 -23.32 0.78 -3.43
CA LEU A 45 -24.59 1.49 -3.46
C LEU A 45 -24.52 2.56 -4.55
N GLN A 46 -25.43 2.49 -5.52
CA GLN A 46 -25.56 3.48 -6.59
C GLN A 46 -26.40 4.68 -6.12
N ALA A 47 -26.25 5.83 -6.78
CA ALA A 47 -26.95 7.06 -6.43
C ALA A 47 -28.49 6.96 -6.53
N ASP A 48 -29.00 6.07 -7.38
CA ASP A 48 -30.43 5.76 -7.51
C ASP A 48 -30.92 4.76 -6.44
N GLY A 49 -30.05 4.36 -5.51
CA GLY A 49 -30.33 3.41 -4.44
C GLY A 49 -30.25 1.94 -4.87
N LYS A 50 -29.97 1.63 -6.14
CA LYS A 50 -29.70 0.25 -6.57
C LYS A 50 -28.38 -0.25 -5.98
N ILE A 51 -28.27 -1.56 -5.87
CA ILE A 51 -27.15 -2.22 -5.20
C ILE A 51 -26.47 -3.12 -6.21
N LEU A 52 -25.17 -2.92 -6.41
CA LEU A 52 -24.30 -3.83 -7.16
C LEU A 52 -23.54 -4.71 -6.19
N VAL A 53 -23.41 -5.98 -6.54
CA VAL A 53 -22.53 -6.93 -5.88
C VAL A 53 -21.56 -7.46 -6.92
N VAL A 54 -20.26 -7.30 -6.66
CA VAL A 54 -19.18 -7.75 -7.55
C VAL A 54 -18.40 -8.87 -6.89
N GLY A 55 -17.85 -9.77 -7.71
CA GLY A 55 -16.98 -10.85 -7.27
C GLY A 55 -16.72 -11.85 -8.39
N SER A 56 -16.97 -13.13 -8.13
CA SER A 56 -16.72 -14.22 -9.09
C SER A 56 -17.95 -15.09 -9.36
N SER A 57 -18.01 -15.63 -10.57
CA SER A 57 -19.04 -16.55 -11.06
C SER A 57 -18.39 -17.81 -11.61
N ASP A 58 -18.73 -18.98 -11.10
CA ASP A 58 -18.35 -20.26 -11.70
C ASP A 58 -19.24 -20.54 -12.92
N ASN A 59 -18.68 -20.53 -14.13
CA ASN A 59 -19.43 -20.77 -15.35
C ASN A 59 -19.64 -22.27 -15.66
N GLY A 60 -19.19 -23.18 -14.78
CA GLY A 60 -19.21 -24.63 -14.94
C GLY A 60 -17.88 -25.23 -15.41
N SER A 61 -16.90 -24.39 -15.76
CA SER A 61 -15.54 -24.80 -16.15
C SER A 61 -14.46 -24.07 -15.37
N ASN A 62 -14.62 -22.76 -15.15
CA ASN A 62 -13.70 -21.92 -14.40
C ASN A 62 -14.46 -20.77 -13.72
N LEU A 63 -13.76 -19.98 -12.90
CA LEU A 63 -14.30 -18.77 -12.30
C LEU A 63 -14.11 -17.59 -13.25
N ASP A 64 -15.13 -16.74 -13.37
CA ASP A 64 -15.10 -15.51 -14.16
C ASP A 64 -15.46 -14.31 -13.27
N PHE A 65 -15.25 -13.08 -13.77
CA PHE A 65 -15.77 -11.89 -13.09
C PHE A 65 -17.31 -11.94 -13.08
N GLY A 66 -17.89 -11.67 -11.92
CA GLY A 66 -19.34 -11.68 -11.71
C GLY A 66 -19.86 -10.35 -11.18
N VAL A 67 -20.98 -9.87 -11.74
CA VAL A 67 -21.70 -8.69 -11.26
C VAL A 67 -23.19 -8.98 -11.20
N VAL A 68 -23.82 -8.64 -10.08
CA VAL A 68 -25.26 -8.71 -9.90
C VAL A 68 -25.79 -7.35 -9.49
N ARG A 69 -26.90 -6.90 -10.10
CA ARG A 69 -27.60 -5.69 -9.68
C ARG A 69 -28.97 -6.00 -9.10
N PHE A 70 -29.24 -5.44 -7.93
CA PHE A 70 -30.53 -5.44 -7.27
C PHE A 70 -31.15 -4.04 -7.28
N ASN A 71 -32.47 -4.00 -7.36
CA ASN A 71 -33.26 -2.81 -7.08
C ASN A 71 -33.21 -2.46 -5.59
N THR A 72 -33.67 -1.26 -5.25
CA THR A 72 -33.78 -0.78 -3.86
C THR A 72 -34.61 -1.69 -2.94
N ASN A 73 -35.52 -2.49 -3.51
CA ASN A 73 -36.35 -3.45 -2.79
C ASN A 73 -35.77 -4.88 -2.76
N GLY A 74 -34.54 -5.09 -3.22
CA GLY A 74 -33.86 -6.40 -3.20
C GLY A 74 -34.29 -7.38 -4.31
N THR A 75 -35.17 -6.98 -5.23
CA THR A 75 -35.43 -7.76 -6.45
C THR A 75 -34.29 -7.58 -7.46
N LEU A 76 -34.05 -8.55 -8.34
CA LEU A 76 -33.07 -8.40 -9.42
C LEU A 76 -33.50 -7.30 -10.39
N ASP A 77 -32.54 -6.47 -10.81
CA ASP A 77 -32.79 -5.45 -11.82
C ASP A 77 -32.69 -6.04 -13.23
N ASN A 78 -33.82 -6.42 -13.81
CA ASN A 78 -33.88 -7.01 -15.14
C ASN A 78 -33.42 -6.09 -16.29
N SER A 79 -33.18 -4.79 -16.03
CA SER A 79 -32.57 -3.88 -17.01
C SER A 79 -31.04 -3.97 -17.07
N PHE A 80 -30.43 -4.79 -16.21
CA PHE A 80 -28.98 -4.99 -16.13
C PHE A 80 -28.56 -6.37 -16.65
N GLY A 81 -27.70 -6.40 -17.66
CA GLY A 81 -27.18 -7.64 -18.22
C GLY A 81 -28.29 -8.62 -18.60
N SER A 82 -28.11 -9.89 -18.24
CA SER A 82 -29.13 -10.93 -18.40
C SER A 82 -29.85 -11.16 -17.07
N GLY A 83 -31.01 -10.53 -16.89
CA GLY A 83 -31.85 -10.72 -15.71
C GLY A 83 -31.20 -10.24 -14.40
N GLY A 84 -30.51 -9.10 -14.44
CA GLY A 84 -29.81 -8.53 -13.29
C GLY A 84 -28.38 -9.01 -13.09
N LYS A 85 -27.80 -9.72 -14.06
CA LYS A 85 -26.54 -10.45 -13.90
C LYS A 85 -25.63 -10.30 -15.10
N VAL A 86 -24.34 -10.28 -14.82
CA VAL A 86 -23.27 -10.31 -15.82
C VAL A 86 -22.18 -11.25 -15.34
N THR A 87 -21.73 -12.11 -16.25
CA THR A 87 -20.53 -12.93 -16.09
C THR A 87 -19.60 -12.59 -17.24
N THR A 88 -18.32 -12.33 -16.96
CA THR A 88 -17.34 -11.95 -17.98
C THR A 88 -16.01 -12.66 -17.74
N ALA A 89 -15.63 -13.49 -18.70
CA ALA A 89 -14.29 -14.01 -18.82
C ALA A 89 -13.33 -12.90 -19.30
N VAL A 90 -12.24 -12.71 -18.57
CA VAL A 90 -11.08 -11.90 -18.95
C VAL A 90 -10.12 -12.72 -19.79
N GLY A 91 -9.84 -13.96 -19.36
CA GLY A 91 -8.97 -14.91 -20.04
C GLY A 91 -9.66 -16.24 -20.36
N ALA A 92 -8.86 -17.26 -20.70
CA ALA A 92 -9.36 -18.62 -20.91
C ALA A 92 -9.39 -19.45 -19.60
N SER A 93 -8.74 -18.97 -18.54
CA SER A 93 -8.63 -19.62 -17.24
C SER A 93 -9.47 -18.88 -16.19
N SER A 94 -9.24 -19.15 -14.90
CA SER A 94 -10.01 -18.50 -13.84
C SER A 94 -9.62 -17.04 -13.61
N ASP A 95 -10.64 -16.22 -13.40
CA ASP A 95 -10.59 -14.79 -13.17
C ASP A 95 -11.39 -14.43 -11.90
N PHE A 96 -10.86 -13.49 -11.12
CA PHE A 96 -11.35 -13.18 -9.79
C PHE A 96 -11.62 -11.70 -9.63
N GLY A 97 -12.89 -11.29 -9.71
CA GLY A 97 -13.30 -9.94 -9.35
C GLY A 97 -13.19 -9.75 -7.83
N ARG A 98 -12.57 -8.66 -7.37
CA ARG A 98 -12.31 -8.41 -5.94
C ARG A 98 -12.96 -7.13 -5.43
N ALA A 99 -12.91 -6.07 -6.22
CA ALA A 99 -13.44 -4.76 -5.85
C ALA A 99 -14.15 -4.13 -7.04
N GLY A 100 -15.07 -3.21 -6.77
CA GLY A 100 -15.73 -2.44 -7.82
C GLY A 100 -16.08 -1.03 -7.35
N ALA A 101 -16.32 -0.15 -8.31
CA ALA A 101 -16.76 1.22 -8.09
C ALA A 101 -17.64 1.70 -9.23
N CYS A 102 -18.50 2.68 -8.94
CA CYS A 102 -19.25 3.42 -9.95
C CYS A 102 -18.56 4.75 -10.24
N GLN A 103 -18.33 5.02 -11.51
CA GLN A 103 -17.86 6.31 -12.01
C GLN A 103 -19.00 7.34 -11.99
N ALA A 104 -18.67 8.63 -12.07
CA ALA A 104 -19.68 9.71 -12.03
C ALA A 104 -20.72 9.63 -13.16
N ASP A 105 -20.37 9.04 -14.31
CA ASP A 105 -21.27 8.82 -15.45
C ASP A 105 -22.14 7.54 -15.30
N GLY A 106 -22.02 6.84 -14.18
CA GLY A 106 -22.75 5.62 -13.87
C GLY A 106 -22.14 4.35 -14.44
N LYS A 107 -21.03 4.42 -15.19
CA LYS A 107 -20.26 3.23 -15.59
C LYS A 107 -19.70 2.52 -14.37
N ILE A 108 -19.50 1.21 -14.51
CA ILE A 108 -19.11 0.34 -13.39
C ILE A 108 -17.77 -0.28 -13.74
N VAL A 109 -16.76 -0.06 -12.90
CA VAL A 109 -15.46 -0.70 -13.03
C VAL A 109 -15.34 -1.79 -11.97
N VAL A 110 -14.84 -2.95 -12.38
CA VAL A 110 -14.52 -4.08 -11.50
C VAL A 110 -13.04 -4.38 -11.66
N ALA A 111 -12.32 -4.48 -10.54
CA ALA A 111 -10.91 -4.80 -10.49
C ALA A 111 -10.69 -6.13 -9.76
N GLY A 112 -9.63 -6.82 -10.16
CA GLY A 112 -9.28 -8.13 -9.66
C GLY A 112 -8.03 -8.66 -10.35
N TYR A 113 -7.92 -9.96 -10.45
CA TYR A 113 -6.82 -10.59 -11.18
C TYR A 113 -7.32 -11.76 -12.00
N TYR A 114 -6.56 -12.13 -13.02
CA TYR A 114 -6.89 -13.21 -13.93
C TYR A 114 -5.69 -14.14 -14.09
N ILE A 115 -5.93 -15.42 -14.38
CA ILE A 115 -4.87 -16.38 -14.66
C ILE A 115 -4.56 -16.32 -16.16
N ASN A 116 -3.38 -15.85 -16.51
CA ASN A 116 -2.94 -15.72 -17.90
C ASN A 116 -2.53 -17.08 -18.51
N ASN A 117 -2.18 -17.08 -19.79
CA ASN A 117 -1.82 -18.29 -20.53
C ASN A 117 -0.54 -18.99 -20.03
N GLN A 118 0.25 -18.32 -19.18
CA GLN A 118 1.45 -18.86 -18.56
C GLN A 118 1.17 -19.36 -17.13
N SER A 119 -0.09 -19.42 -16.70
CA SER A 119 -0.52 -19.75 -15.33
C SER A 119 -0.09 -18.75 -14.25
N ASN A 120 0.36 -17.56 -14.65
CA ASN A 120 0.64 -16.46 -13.74
C ASN A 120 -0.63 -15.63 -13.53
N ARG A 121 -0.75 -15.03 -12.36
CA ARG A 121 -1.81 -14.05 -12.08
C ARG A 121 -1.36 -12.67 -12.53
N ASP A 122 -2.25 -11.93 -13.18
CA ASP A 122 -2.01 -10.52 -13.54
C ASP A 122 -3.20 -9.67 -13.09
N PHE A 123 -2.99 -8.37 -12.88
CA PHE A 123 -4.11 -7.46 -12.61
C PHE A 123 -5.07 -7.44 -13.79
N ALA A 124 -6.36 -7.37 -13.50
CA ALA A 124 -7.43 -7.29 -14.49
C ALA A 124 -8.51 -6.30 -14.07
N LEU A 125 -8.95 -5.48 -15.02
CA LEU A 125 -10.10 -4.59 -14.88
C LEU A 125 -11.10 -4.86 -15.99
N VAL A 126 -12.38 -4.77 -15.65
CA VAL A 126 -13.48 -4.82 -16.61
C VAL A 126 -14.39 -3.62 -16.35
N ARG A 127 -14.79 -2.93 -17.43
CA ARG A 127 -15.78 -1.85 -17.33
C ARG A 127 -17.08 -2.20 -18.05
N TYR A 128 -18.18 -1.91 -17.37
CA TYR A 128 -19.54 -2.06 -17.87
C TYR A 128 -20.23 -0.70 -18.00
N LEU A 129 -21.10 -0.58 -18.99
CA LEU A 129 -22.07 0.50 -19.08
C LEU A 129 -23.14 0.36 -17.98
N THR A 130 -23.98 1.38 -17.82
CA THR A 130 -25.05 1.41 -16.82
C THR A 130 -26.09 0.29 -16.97
N ASN A 131 -26.19 -0.33 -18.15
CA ASN A 131 -27.06 -1.47 -18.43
C ASN A 131 -26.34 -2.83 -18.28
N GLY A 132 -25.07 -2.85 -17.86
CA GLY A 132 -24.29 -4.07 -17.66
C GLY A 132 -23.64 -4.67 -18.91
N SER A 133 -23.81 -4.09 -20.10
CA SER A 133 -23.00 -4.51 -21.26
C SER A 133 -21.56 -3.99 -21.12
N LEU A 134 -20.60 -4.70 -21.70
CA LEU A 134 -19.21 -4.24 -21.72
C LEU A 134 -19.06 -2.87 -22.40
N ASP A 135 -18.24 -2.01 -21.81
CA ASP A 135 -17.90 -0.73 -22.41
C ASP A 135 -16.70 -0.86 -23.33
N ASN A 136 -16.95 -0.96 -24.63
CA ASN A 136 -15.89 -1.13 -25.63
C ASN A 136 -14.93 0.08 -25.76
N SER A 137 -15.23 1.23 -25.13
CA SER A 137 -14.30 2.37 -25.05
C SER A 137 -13.25 2.24 -23.95
N PHE A 138 -13.34 1.20 -23.10
CA PHE A 138 -12.39 0.93 -22.03
C PHE A 138 -11.38 -0.14 -22.44
N GLY A 139 -10.10 0.20 -22.44
CA GLY A 139 -9.01 -0.71 -22.80
C GLY A 139 -9.27 -1.43 -24.12
N SER A 140 -9.17 -2.76 -24.11
CA SER A 140 -9.47 -3.62 -25.26
C SER A 140 -10.81 -4.32 -25.05
N GLY A 141 -11.87 -3.80 -25.67
CA GLY A 141 -13.20 -4.42 -25.63
C GLY A 141 -13.81 -4.51 -24.22
N GLY A 142 -13.63 -3.46 -23.42
CA GLY A 142 -14.12 -3.36 -22.05
C GLY A 142 -13.20 -3.97 -20.99
N LYS A 143 -11.99 -4.39 -21.37
CA LYS A 143 -11.07 -5.11 -20.49
C LYS A 143 -9.67 -4.53 -20.53
N VAL A 144 -8.99 -4.58 -19.39
CA VAL A 144 -7.59 -4.23 -19.24
C VAL A 144 -6.93 -5.35 -18.45
N THR A 145 -5.79 -5.82 -18.94
CA THR A 145 -4.90 -6.72 -18.20
C THR A 145 -3.57 -6.03 -18.01
N THR A 146 -2.93 -6.24 -16.86
CA THR A 146 -1.68 -5.56 -16.54
C THR A 146 -0.74 -6.48 -15.78
N PRO A 147 0.32 -6.98 -16.44
CA PRO A 147 1.45 -7.54 -15.71
C PRO A 147 2.15 -6.39 -14.97
N VAL A 148 2.19 -6.50 -13.65
CA VAL A 148 2.85 -5.52 -12.77
C VAL A 148 4.29 -5.94 -12.50
N GLY A 149 4.50 -7.25 -12.32
CA GLY A 149 5.80 -7.87 -12.12
C GLY A 149 6.17 -8.83 -13.24
N LEU A 150 7.11 -9.72 -12.92
CA LEU A 150 7.50 -10.84 -13.79
C LEU A 150 6.82 -12.15 -13.38
N SER A 151 5.99 -12.11 -12.34
CA SER A 151 5.34 -13.27 -11.72
C SER A 151 3.94 -12.88 -11.27
N ASP A 152 3.35 -13.64 -10.35
CA ASP A 152 1.99 -13.43 -9.85
C ASP A 152 1.74 -11.99 -9.37
N ASP A 153 0.64 -11.40 -9.82
CA ASP A 153 0.15 -10.11 -9.38
C ASP A 153 -1.32 -10.26 -8.99
N ARG A 154 -1.66 -9.82 -7.77
CA ARG A 154 -3.01 -9.98 -7.21
C ARG A 154 -3.57 -8.63 -6.81
N ALA A 155 -4.49 -8.09 -7.61
CA ALA A 155 -5.26 -6.92 -7.21
C ALA A 155 -6.28 -7.30 -6.13
N ARG A 156 -6.51 -6.40 -5.18
CA ARG A 156 -7.41 -6.64 -4.04
C ARG A 156 -8.44 -5.55 -3.81
N SER A 157 -8.03 -4.29 -3.99
CA SER A 157 -8.89 -3.13 -3.75
C SER A 157 -8.69 -2.08 -4.84
N MET A 158 -9.70 -1.23 -4.99
CA MET A 158 -9.71 -0.14 -5.96
C MET A 158 -10.35 1.10 -5.33
N ALA A 159 -9.91 2.28 -5.77
CA ALA A 159 -10.57 3.55 -5.52
C ALA A 159 -10.53 4.43 -6.77
N LEU A 160 -11.52 5.31 -6.90
CA LEU A 160 -11.57 6.34 -7.94
C LEU A 160 -11.03 7.65 -7.38
N GLN A 161 -10.19 8.34 -8.16
CA GLN A 161 -9.83 9.73 -7.90
C GLN A 161 -10.93 10.66 -8.43
N SER A 162 -10.93 11.93 -8.00
CA SER A 162 -11.93 12.93 -8.40
C SER A 162 -11.94 13.28 -9.88
N ASP A 163 -10.85 12.96 -10.59
CA ASP A 163 -10.69 13.12 -12.03
C ASP A 163 -11.00 11.82 -12.81
N GLU A 164 -11.67 10.86 -12.16
CA GLU A 164 -12.06 9.56 -12.70
C GLU A 164 -10.89 8.63 -13.06
N LYS A 165 -9.66 8.95 -12.62
CA LYS A 165 -8.56 7.97 -12.64
C LYS A 165 -8.84 6.85 -11.64
N ILE A 166 -8.39 5.65 -11.99
CA ILE A 166 -8.65 4.43 -11.25
C ILE A 166 -7.35 3.98 -10.61
N VAL A 167 -7.33 3.89 -9.28
CA VAL A 167 -6.18 3.38 -8.52
C VAL A 167 -6.52 1.99 -8.01
N VAL A 168 -5.70 1.00 -8.37
CA VAL A 168 -5.84 -0.40 -7.96
C VAL A 168 -4.63 -0.80 -7.14
N VAL A 169 -4.86 -1.47 -6.01
CA VAL A 169 -3.78 -1.94 -5.13
C VAL A 169 -3.84 -3.44 -4.89
N GLY A 170 -2.69 -4.00 -4.55
CA GLY A 170 -2.55 -5.40 -4.21
C GLY A 170 -1.11 -5.78 -3.91
N ALA A 171 -0.71 -6.96 -4.38
CA ALA A 171 0.65 -7.46 -4.26
C ALA A 171 1.19 -7.90 -5.62
N SER A 172 2.49 -7.68 -5.86
CA SER A 172 3.23 -8.14 -7.04
C SER A 172 4.42 -8.98 -6.62
N PHE A 173 4.53 -10.18 -7.18
CA PHE A 173 5.51 -11.18 -6.78
C PHE A 173 6.83 -11.04 -7.58
N VAL A 174 7.93 -11.26 -6.88
CA VAL A 174 9.30 -11.27 -7.41
C VAL A 174 10.00 -12.52 -6.87
N GLY A 175 9.99 -13.60 -7.65
CA GLY A 175 10.42 -14.91 -7.14
C GLY A 175 9.44 -15.42 -6.08
N PHE A 176 9.93 -15.70 -4.88
CA PHE A 176 9.10 -16.12 -3.74
C PHE A 176 8.59 -14.95 -2.87
N ASN A 177 9.04 -13.73 -3.15
CA ASN A 177 8.71 -12.54 -2.38
C ASN A 177 7.59 -11.74 -3.04
N ASN A 178 6.97 -10.83 -2.31
CA ASN A 178 5.96 -9.92 -2.86
C ASN A 178 6.14 -8.50 -2.33
N ASN A 179 5.78 -7.53 -3.16
CA ASN A 179 5.81 -6.11 -2.84
C ASN A 179 4.41 -5.52 -2.89
N PHE A 180 4.21 -4.38 -2.22
CA PHE A 180 3.05 -3.54 -2.50
C PHE A 180 3.02 -3.22 -4.00
N ALA A 181 1.86 -3.42 -4.61
CA ALA A 181 1.62 -3.07 -6.00
C ALA A 181 0.50 -2.03 -6.05
N ILE A 182 0.76 -0.90 -6.69
CA ILE A 182 -0.19 0.16 -6.94
C ILE A 182 -0.13 0.48 -8.43
N VAL A 183 -1.27 0.40 -9.10
CA VAL A 183 -1.39 0.71 -10.52
C VAL A 183 -2.44 1.79 -10.69
N ARG A 184 -2.12 2.81 -11.49
CA ARG A 184 -3.07 3.84 -11.86
C ARG A 184 -3.40 3.78 -13.34
N TYR A 185 -4.71 3.83 -13.62
CA TYR A 185 -5.27 3.89 -14.96
C TYR A 185 -5.98 5.23 -15.16
N ASN A 186 -5.95 5.73 -16.39
CA ASN A 186 -6.84 6.77 -16.84
C ASN A 186 -8.28 6.26 -16.89
N SER A 187 -9.22 7.18 -17.02
CA SER A 187 -10.63 6.83 -17.10
C SER A 187 -10.97 5.96 -18.31
N ASP A 188 -10.17 5.93 -19.37
CA ASP A 188 -10.35 5.02 -20.52
C ASP A 188 -9.70 3.63 -20.32
N GLY A 189 -9.07 3.39 -19.18
CA GLY A 189 -8.40 2.12 -18.87
C GLY A 189 -6.95 2.02 -19.37
N SER A 190 -6.44 3.03 -20.08
CA SER A 190 -5.01 3.12 -20.37
C SER A 190 -4.21 3.37 -19.09
N LEU A 191 -2.96 2.92 -19.02
CA LEU A 191 -2.08 3.21 -17.89
C LEU A 191 -1.75 4.71 -17.85
N ASP A 192 -1.75 5.30 -16.66
CA ASP A 192 -1.33 6.69 -16.48
C ASP A 192 0.20 6.79 -16.41
N ASN A 193 0.84 7.13 -17.52
CA ASN A 193 2.29 7.22 -17.60
C ASN A 193 2.91 8.35 -16.73
N ASN A 194 2.10 9.22 -16.11
CA ASN A 194 2.58 10.21 -15.13
C ASN A 194 2.58 9.67 -13.68
N PHE A 195 2.21 8.41 -13.48
CA PHE A 195 2.19 7.74 -12.19
C PHE A 195 3.30 6.68 -12.09
N GLY A 196 4.25 6.88 -11.19
CA GLY A 196 5.37 5.96 -10.99
C GLY A 196 6.14 5.70 -12.28
N VAL A 197 6.33 4.43 -12.62
CA VAL A 197 6.94 3.99 -13.88
C VAL A 197 5.87 3.30 -14.71
N ASP A 198 5.52 3.88 -15.85
CA ASP A 198 4.50 3.35 -16.78
C ASP A 198 3.16 3.00 -16.10
N GLY A 199 2.68 3.89 -15.23
CA GLY A 199 1.43 3.73 -14.48
C GLY A 199 1.52 2.81 -13.27
N LYS A 200 2.72 2.36 -12.89
CA LYS A 200 2.93 1.33 -11.86
C LYS A 200 3.89 1.80 -10.79
N VAL A 201 3.59 1.42 -9.57
CA VAL A 201 4.44 1.60 -8.40
C VAL A 201 4.52 0.26 -7.69
N ARG A 202 5.75 -0.22 -7.48
CA ARG A 202 6.06 -1.38 -6.66
C ARG A 202 6.95 -0.96 -5.52
N ILE A 203 6.55 -1.26 -4.29
CA ILE A 203 7.26 -0.81 -3.09
C ILE A 203 7.53 -2.02 -2.21
N ALA A 204 8.82 -2.27 -1.99
CA ALA A 204 9.28 -3.11 -0.88
C ALA A 204 9.12 -2.28 0.40
N VAL A 205 8.42 -2.84 1.37
CA VAL A 205 8.10 -2.18 2.63
C VAL A 205 8.91 -2.86 3.73
N GLY A 206 9.72 -2.09 4.46
CA GLY A 206 10.60 -2.62 5.50
C GLY A 206 12.08 -2.59 5.10
N ASN A 207 12.93 -3.10 5.99
CA ASN A 207 14.39 -3.01 5.85
C ASN A 207 14.99 -4.10 4.95
N ASP A 208 14.18 -5.04 4.44
CA ASP A 208 14.68 -6.14 3.60
C ASP A 208 14.17 -6.04 2.17
N VAL A 209 14.97 -5.38 1.35
CA VAL A 209 14.71 -5.19 -0.09
C VAL A 209 14.89 -6.49 -0.90
N SER A 210 15.28 -7.60 -0.27
CA SER A 210 15.67 -8.85 -0.93
C SER A 210 14.87 -10.08 -0.53
N THR A 211 14.25 -10.10 0.66
CA THR A 211 13.45 -11.25 1.15
C THR A 211 12.06 -10.88 1.73
N GLY A 212 11.65 -9.61 1.66
CA GLY A 212 10.38 -9.14 2.24
C GLY A 212 9.12 -9.65 1.54
N GLU A 213 8.13 -10.06 2.33
CA GLU A 213 6.77 -10.39 1.91
C GLU A 213 5.80 -9.26 2.30
N ASP A 214 5.47 -8.39 1.35
CA ASP A 214 4.67 -7.19 1.59
C ASP A 214 3.53 -7.05 0.57
N GLY A 215 2.38 -6.54 1.00
CA GLY A 215 1.27 -6.34 0.08
C GLY A 215 0.17 -5.47 0.62
N ALA A 216 -0.57 -4.83 -0.29
CA ALA A 216 -1.75 -4.06 0.06
C ALA A 216 -3.02 -4.95 0.08
N PHE A 217 -3.91 -4.64 1.01
CA PHE A 217 -5.30 -5.12 1.03
C PHE A 217 -6.28 -4.04 0.60
N SER A 218 -6.05 -2.79 0.98
CA SER A 218 -7.04 -1.72 0.85
C SER A 218 -6.40 -0.39 0.45
N VAL A 219 -7.16 0.44 -0.25
CA VAL A 219 -6.74 1.76 -0.72
C VAL A 219 -7.78 2.82 -0.40
N ALA A 220 -7.32 4.00 -0.03
CA ALA A 220 -8.15 5.20 0.10
C ALA A 220 -7.45 6.39 -0.57
N ILE A 221 -8.25 7.29 -1.13
CA ILE A 221 -7.79 8.54 -1.75
C ILE A 221 -8.13 9.69 -0.82
N GLN A 222 -7.14 10.50 -0.48
CA GLN A 222 -7.33 11.70 0.31
C GLN A 222 -7.87 12.85 -0.54
N ALA A 223 -8.52 13.82 0.09
CA ALA A 223 -9.11 14.97 -0.61
C ALA A 223 -8.08 15.83 -1.36
N ASP A 224 -6.80 15.76 -0.97
CA ASP A 224 -5.69 16.45 -1.62
C ASP A 224 -5.02 15.61 -2.73
N GLY A 225 -5.65 14.50 -3.14
CA GLY A 225 -5.17 13.62 -4.21
C GLY A 225 -4.10 12.60 -3.79
N LYS A 226 -3.61 12.64 -2.54
CA LYS A 226 -2.68 11.62 -2.05
C LYS A 226 -3.37 10.26 -1.93
N ILE A 227 -2.57 9.21 -2.11
CA ILE A 227 -3.04 7.82 -2.13
C ILE A 227 -2.51 7.12 -0.90
N LEU A 228 -3.38 6.44 -0.17
CA LEU A 228 -3.03 5.61 0.97
C LEU A 228 -3.31 4.14 0.66
N ALA A 229 -2.31 3.29 0.79
CA ALA A 229 -2.45 1.83 0.69
C ALA A 229 -2.13 1.20 2.04
N ALA A 230 -3.04 0.37 2.56
CA ALA A 230 -2.86 -0.36 3.81
C ALA A 230 -2.73 -1.85 3.56
N GLY A 231 -1.93 -2.51 4.39
CA GLY A 231 -1.62 -3.93 4.25
C GLY A 231 -0.67 -4.41 5.33
N TRP A 232 0.32 -5.20 4.91
CA TRP A 232 1.32 -5.82 5.78
C TRP A 232 2.68 -5.79 5.13
N ALA A 233 3.72 -5.86 5.96
CA ALA A 233 5.09 -5.98 5.52
C ALA A 233 5.86 -6.95 6.42
N LEU A 234 6.80 -7.71 5.87
CA LEU A 234 7.62 -8.62 6.66
C LEU A 234 8.77 -7.85 7.31
N ASN A 235 8.87 -7.97 8.63
CA ASN A 235 10.05 -7.63 9.39
C ASN A 235 10.73 -8.92 9.85
N PRO A 236 11.96 -9.23 9.38
CA PRO A 236 12.64 -10.47 9.73
C PRO A 236 12.86 -10.70 11.23
N VAL A 237 12.76 -9.63 12.04
CA VAL A 237 12.95 -9.67 13.49
C VAL A 237 11.62 -9.80 14.23
N SER A 238 10.56 -9.10 13.81
CA SER A 238 9.27 -9.07 14.52
C SER A 238 8.16 -9.91 13.88
N GLY A 239 8.33 -10.41 12.65
CA GLY A 239 7.27 -11.02 11.84
C GLY A 239 6.52 -10.00 10.99
N TYR A 240 5.25 -10.24 10.67
CA TYR A 240 4.48 -9.30 9.84
C TYR A 240 4.02 -8.09 10.64
N ASP A 241 4.24 -6.88 10.13
CA ASP A 241 3.81 -5.63 10.75
C ASP A 241 2.67 -4.98 9.93
N PHE A 242 1.75 -4.25 10.60
CA PHE A 242 0.81 -3.37 9.91
C PHE A 242 1.60 -2.36 9.08
N ALA A 243 1.25 -2.24 7.80
CA ALA A 243 1.89 -1.30 6.90
C ALA A 243 0.88 -0.33 6.30
N VAL A 244 1.23 0.96 6.30
CA VAL A 244 0.53 2.01 5.55
C VAL A 244 1.55 2.76 4.71
N VAL A 245 1.31 2.79 3.40
CA VAL A 245 2.10 3.56 2.44
C VAL A 245 1.28 4.75 1.98
N ARG A 246 1.86 5.95 2.06
CA ARG A 246 1.31 7.17 1.47
C ARG A 246 2.11 7.61 0.26
N LEU A 247 1.42 7.77 -0.86
CA LEU A 247 1.97 8.27 -2.12
C LEU A 247 1.43 9.65 -2.42
N MET A 248 2.28 10.45 -3.06
CA MET A 248 1.90 11.64 -3.78
C MET A 248 1.07 11.27 -5.00
N GLU A 249 0.39 12.25 -5.60
CA GLU A 249 -0.45 12.03 -6.78
C GLU A 249 0.35 11.53 -8.00
N ASN A 250 1.65 11.78 -8.09
CA ASN A 250 2.52 11.22 -9.14
C ASN A 250 3.02 9.79 -8.83
N GLY A 251 2.62 9.19 -7.71
CA GLY A 251 3.03 7.86 -7.29
C GLY A 251 4.38 7.77 -6.55
N SER A 252 5.09 8.90 -6.34
CA SER A 252 6.25 8.90 -5.46
C SER A 252 5.82 8.80 -4.00
N LEU A 253 6.64 8.18 -3.15
CA LEU A 253 6.42 8.20 -1.69
C LEU A 253 6.31 9.63 -1.16
N ASP A 254 5.35 9.88 -0.27
CA ASP A 254 5.21 11.16 0.41
C ASP A 254 6.16 11.22 1.61
N SER A 255 7.31 11.89 1.44
CA SER A 255 8.33 12.00 2.47
C SER A 255 7.87 12.70 3.75
N THR A 256 6.73 13.42 3.72
CA THR A 256 6.16 14.09 4.89
C THR A 256 5.31 13.16 5.78
N PHE A 257 5.14 11.89 5.38
CA PHE A 257 4.39 10.90 6.16
C PHE A 257 5.33 9.92 6.85
N ALA A 258 5.23 9.82 8.18
CA ALA A 258 5.96 8.81 8.96
C ALA A 258 7.44 8.68 8.53
N ASN A 259 7.92 7.47 8.22
CA ASN A 259 9.30 7.21 7.80
C ASN A 259 9.42 7.30 6.27
N GLY A 260 9.29 8.51 5.72
CA GLY A 260 9.50 8.75 4.29
C GLY A 260 8.40 8.18 3.38
N GLY A 261 7.15 8.22 3.82
CA GLY A 261 5.99 7.70 3.09
C GLY A 261 5.47 6.38 3.63
N ILE A 262 6.16 5.76 4.60
CA ILE A 262 5.84 4.43 5.10
C ILE A 262 5.67 4.48 6.62
N ALA A 263 4.53 3.99 7.09
CA ALA A 263 4.28 3.71 8.50
C ALA A 263 4.25 2.20 8.71
N LEU A 264 5.14 1.70 9.57
CA LEU A 264 5.13 0.34 10.09
C LEU A 264 4.68 0.37 11.54
N THR A 265 3.77 -0.51 11.93
CA THR A 265 3.23 -0.57 13.29
C THR A 265 3.25 -2.00 13.79
N PRO A 266 4.28 -2.39 14.56
CA PRO A 266 4.28 -3.66 15.26
C PRO A 266 3.27 -3.58 16.41
N ILE A 267 2.29 -4.47 16.41
CA ILE A 267 1.28 -4.62 17.47
C ILE A 267 1.53 -5.94 18.19
N GLY A 268 1.70 -7.00 17.42
CA GLY A 268 2.03 -8.35 17.87
C GLY A 268 3.23 -8.88 17.10
N THR A 269 3.14 -10.15 16.72
CA THR A 269 4.13 -10.82 15.87
C THR A 269 3.71 -10.90 14.40
N ASN A 270 2.42 -11.03 14.11
CA ASN A 270 1.93 -10.98 12.74
C ASN A 270 0.66 -10.13 12.66
N ASP A 271 0.78 -9.00 11.99
CA ASP A 271 -0.22 -7.96 11.96
C ASP A 271 -0.56 -7.62 10.51
N PHE A 272 -1.85 -7.69 10.17
CA PHE A 272 -2.37 -7.46 8.81
C PHE A 272 -3.41 -6.34 8.77
N GLY A 273 -3.07 -5.20 8.16
CA GLY A 273 -4.01 -4.08 7.94
C GLY A 273 -4.96 -4.36 6.78
N GLN A 274 -6.19 -4.80 7.06
CA GLN A 274 -7.14 -5.32 6.05
C GLN A 274 -7.98 -4.21 5.40
N ALA A 275 -8.32 -3.17 6.13
CA ALA A 275 -9.21 -2.09 5.66
C ALA A 275 -8.69 -0.73 6.13
N ILE A 276 -8.76 0.27 5.25
CA ILE A 276 -8.43 1.66 5.56
C ILE A 276 -9.66 2.56 5.39
N ALA A 277 -9.82 3.51 6.31
CA ALA A 277 -10.86 4.52 6.27
C ALA A 277 -10.29 5.90 6.64
N LEU A 278 -10.80 6.94 6.00
CA LEU A 278 -10.44 8.33 6.29
C LEU A 278 -11.51 8.97 7.17
N GLN A 279 -11.07 9.64 8.23
CA GLN A 279 -11.93 10.45 9.08
C GLN A 279 -12.05 11.86 8.53
N ALA A 280 -13.15 12.55 8.86
CA ALA A 280 -13.41 13.92 8.40
C ALA A 280 -12.38 14.95 8.92
N ASP A 281 -11.70 14.64 10.03
CA ASP A 281 -10.60 15.45 10.58
C ASP A 281 -9.23 15.12 9.93
N GLY A 282 -9.25 14.31 8.86
CA GLY A 282 -8.08 13.89 8.10
C GLY A 282 -7.34 12.68 8.67
N LYS A 283 -7.65 12.22 9.89
CA LYS A 283 -6.98 11.04 10.47
C LYS A 283 -7.27 9.77 9.67
N ILE A 284 -6.32 8.86 9.70
CA ILE A 284 -6.37 7.60 8.94
C ILE A 284 -6.63 6.48 9.94
N VAL A 285 -7.65 5.66 9.70
CA VAL A 285 -7.96 4.49 10.53
C VAL A 285 -7.72 3.23 9.71
N VAL A 286 -6.94 2.30 10.26
CA VAL A 286 -6.71 0.99 9.67
C VAL A 286 -7.21 -0.07 10.65
N ALA A 287 -8.03 -0.99 10.16
CA ALA A 287 -8.54 -2.12 10.91
C ALA A 287 -8.04 -3.43 10.32
N GLY A 288 -7.81 -4.43 11.17
CA GLY A 288 -7.25 -5.71 10.75
C GLY A 288 -7.10 -6.70 11.90
N ALA A 289 -6.14 -7.61 11.75
CA ALA A 289 -5.86 -8.67 12.72
C ALA A 289 -4.41 -8.58 13.21
N SER A 290 -4.21 -8.81 14.50
CA SER A 290 -2.90 -8.95 15.14
C SER A 290 -2.78 -10.33 15.77
N TYR A 291 -1.59 -10.91 15.69
CA TYR A 291 -1.28 -12.24 16.23
C TYR A 291 -0.28 -12.08 17.37
N ASP A 292 -0.64 -12.51 18.58
CA ASP A 292 0.29 -12.47 19.71
C ASP A 292 1.16 -13.74 19.79
N GLN A 293 2.16 -13.73 20.68
CA GLN A 293 3.08 -14.86 20.87
C GLN A 293 2.41 -16.12 21.44
N THR A 294 1.15 -16.04 21.88
CA THR A 294 0.40 -17.17 22.43
C THR A 294 -0.40 -17.93 21.38
N GLY A 295 -0.53 -17.36 20.18
CA GLY A 295 -1.16 -17.99 19.03
C GLY A 295 -2.57 -17.51 18.71
N ASP A 296 -3.06 -16.52 19.45
CA ASP A 296 -4.42 -16.02 19.33
C ASP A 296 -4.52 -14.81 18.40
N TYR A 297 -5.62 -14.76 17.62
CA TYR A 297 -5.95 -13.62 16.77
C TYR A 297 -6.71 -12.56 17.58
N ALA A 298 -6.16 -11.36 17.64
CA ALA A 298 -6.83 -10.16 18.13
C ALA A 298 -7.31 -9.28 16.97
N ILE A 299 -8.44 -8.61 17.15
CA ILE A 299 -8.84 -7.51 16.27
C ILE A 299 -7.97 -6.31 16.61
N ALA A 300 -7.34 -5.72 15.59
CA ALA A 300 -6.50 -4.54 15.74
C ALA A 300 -7.11 -3.34 15.00
N VAL A 301 -7.04 -2.17 15.64
CA VAL A 301 -7.39 -0.89 15.03
C VAL A 301 -6.29 0.11 15.36
N VAL A 302 -5.66 0.65 14.32
CA VAL A 302 -4.63 1.68 14.44
C VAL A 302 -5.14 2.96 13.81
N ARG A 303 -4.92 4.09 14.51
CA ARG A 303 -5.27 5.42 14.00
C ARG A 303 -4.00 6.24 13.84
N TYR A 304 -3.73 6.67 12.61
CA TYR A 304 -2.58 7.50 12.26
C TYR A 304 -3.01 8.96 12.14
N ASN A 305 -2.14 9.86 12.60
CA ASN A 305 -2.27 11.27 12.30
C ASN A 305 -1.90 11.53 10.83
N ASN A 306 -2.55 12.49 10.20
CA ASN A 306 -2.31 12.82 8.79
C ASN A 306 -1.10 13.74 8.60
N SER A 307 -0.71 14.47 9.64
CA SER A 307 0.48 15.31 9.64
C SER A 307 1.71 14.48 9.98
N ALA A 308 2.87 14.91 9.49
CA ALA A 308 4.16 14.46 10.04
C ALA A 308 4.08 14.51 11.57
N PRO A 309 4.59 13.50 12.31
CA PRO A 309 4.77 13.66 13.74
C PRO A 309 5.64 14.90 13.96
N THR A 310 5.09 15.93 14.61
CA THR A 310 5.88 17.04 15.17
C THR A 310 6.57 16.63 16.48
N GLY A 311 6.54 15.35 16.82
CA GLY A 311 7.32 14.75 17.88
C GLY A 311 8.66 14.29 17.33
N ILE A 312 9.74 14.63 18.04
CA ILE A 312 11.08 14.09 17.85
C ILE A 312 11.01 12.58 18.08
N THR A 313 10.66 11.84 17.04
CA THR A 313 10.93 10.41 16.92
C THR A 313 12.11 10.32 15.98
N SER A 314 13.17 9.69 16.47
CA SER A 314 14.40 9.36 15.76
C SER A 314 14.10 8.50 14.53
N ALA A 315 13.53 9.10 13.51
CA ALA A 315 13.58 8.58 12.16
C ALA A 315 15.06 8.56 11.77
N LEU A 316 15.52 7.46 11.20
CA LEU A 316 16.69 7.51 10.35
C LEU A 316 16.34 8.44 9.19
N GLU A 317 16.56 9.74 9.39
CA GLU A 317 16.71 10.67 8.30
C GLU A 317 17.85 10.10 7.44
N LEU A 318 17.52 9.69 6.22
CA LEU A 318 18.53 9.57 5.19
C LEU A 318 19.29 10.89 5.23
N PRO A 319 20.60 10.87 5.53
CA PRO A 319 21.27 12.09 5.90
C PRO A 319 21.14 13.11 4.78
N GLU A 320 20.49 14.25 5.03
CA GLU A 320 20.56 15.40 4.12
C GLU A 320 22.02 15.87 3.97
N GLN A 321 22.91 15.41 4.87
CA GLN A 321 24.32 15.76 5.00
C GLN A 321 25.22 14.53 5.02
N LEU A 322 26.47 14.70 4.58
CA LEU A 322 27.51 13.67 4.75
C LEU A 322 27.69 13.36 6.25
N MET A 323 27.35 12.16 6.71
CA MET A 323 27.51 11.78 8.12
C MET A 323 28.76 10.93 8.31
N LEU A 324 29.66 11.42 9.16
CA LEU A 324 30.84 10.71 9.62
C LEU A 324 30.72 10.51 11.12
N SER A 325 30.76 9.28 11.61
CA SER A 325 30.66 8.94 13.04
C SER A 325 32.02 9.01 13.73
N GLN A 326 32.00 9.22 15.04
CA GLN A 326 33.19 9.06 15.86
C GLN A 326 33.62 7.59 15.83
N ASN A 327 34.92 7.32 15.61
CA ASN A 327 35.45 5.97 15.62
C ASN A 327 35.24 5.30 16.98
N TYR A 328 34.96 4.00 17.01
CA TYR A 328 34.81 3.23 18.25
C TYR A 328 35.62 1.93 18.18
N PRO A 329 36.40 1.59 19.22
CA PRO A 329 36.69 2.41 20.41
C PRO A 329 37.51 3.67 20.09
N ASN A 330 37.46 4.70 20.93
CA ASN A 330 38.36 5.86 20.88
C ASN A 330 38.63 6.38 22.30
N PRO A 331 39.86 6.31 22.84
CA PRO A 331 41.09 5.79 22.20
C PRO A 331 41.02 4.30 21.81
N PHE A 332 41.84 3.87 20.86
CA PHE A 332 41.86 2.48 20.37
C PHE A 332 43.25 1.84 20.40
N ASN A 333 43.28 0.51 20.55
CA ASN A 333 44.48 -0.33 20.47
C ASN A 333 44.12 -1.75 19.96
N PRO A 334 44.74 -2.27 18.88
CA PRO A 334 45.34 -1.53 17.78
C PRO A 334 44.31 -1.15 16.71
N SER A 335 43.05 -1.57 16.85
CA SER A 335 42.02 -1.38 15.83
C SER A 335 40.76 -0.67 16.32
N THR A 336 40.15 0.11 15.42
CA THR A 336 38.88 0.80 15.60
C THR A 336 38.00 0.62 14.36
N GLU A 337 36.71 0.84 14.52
CA GLU A 337 35.77 0.95 13.40
C GLU A 337 35.37 2.41 13.18
N ILE A 338 35.26 2.83 11.92
CA ILE A 338 34.75 4.14 11.50
C ILE A 338 33.47 3.90 10.70
N ARG A 339 32.38 4.56 11.10
CA ARG A 339 31.08 4.47 10.42
C ARG A 339 30.77 5.76 9.67
N PHE A 340 30.18 5.63 8.49
CA PHE A 340 29.69 6.78 7.74
C PHE A 340 28.54 6.43 6.78
N THR A 341 27.77 7.43 6.40
CA THR A 341 26.71 7.36 5.38
C THR A 341 26.84 8.55 4.43
N VAL A 342 26.47 8.36 3.16
CA VAL A 342 26.47 9.43 2.15
C VAL A 342 25.04 9.79 1.72
N ALA A 343 24.82 11.07 1.44
CA ALA A 343 23.51 11.59 1.03
C ALA A 343 23.15 11.27 -0.44
N GLN A 344 24.16 11.05 -1.30
CA GLN A 344 23.98 10.86 -2.74
C GLN A 344 24.97 9.81 -3.24
N THR A 345 24.55 8.94 -4.17
CA THR A 345 25.40 7.90 -4.73
C THR A 345 26.53 8.52 -5.56
N ARG A 346 27.79 8.39 -5.11
CA ARG A 346 28.97 8.92 -5.79
C ARG A 346 30.28 8.39 -5.23
N ARG A 347 31.36 8.62 -5.99
CA ARG A 347 32.73 8.36 -5.52
C ARG A 347 33.02 9.14 -4.24
N THR A 348 33.44 8.40 -3.21
CA THR A 348 33.64 8.87 -1.85
C THR A 348 34.97 8.35 -1.33
N THR A 349 35.73 9.20 -0.64
CA THR A 349 37.02 8.81 -0.05
C THR A 349 37.03 8.99 1.47
N LEU A 350 37.59 8.02 2.19
CA LEU A 350 37.91 8.10 3.62
C LEU A 350 39.42 7.96 3.78
N GLU A 351 40.07 8.97 4.34
CA GLU A 351 41.53 9.05 4.44
C GLU A 351 41.97 9.48 5.84
N VAL A 352 43.07 8.95 6.34
CA VAL A 352 43.68 9.27 7.64
C VAL A 352 44.90 10.17 7.43
N TYR A 353 45.05 11.17 8.29
CA TYR A 353 46.08 12.21 8.28
C TYR A 353 46.74 12.35 9.64
N ASN A 354 48.03 12.72 9.65
CA ASN A 354 48.70 13.16 10.88
C ASN A 354 48.39 14.64 11.19
N LEU A 355 48.85 15.15 12.34
CA LEU A 355 48.63 16.55 12.74
C LEU A 355 49.34 17.57 11.82
N MET A 356 50.31 17.14 11.02
CA MET A 356 50.99 17.97 10.01
C MET A 356 50.21 18.01 8.68
N GLY A 357 49.05 17.36 8.61
CA GLY A 357 48.20 17.29 7.42
C GLY A 357 48.71 16.34 6.33
N GLN A 358 49.72 15.51 6.63
CA GLN A 358 50.21 14.50 5.70
C GLN A 358 49.27 13.29 5.71
N LYS A 359 48.91 12.80 4.52
CA LYS A 359 48.07 11.60 4.38
C LYS A 359 48.87 10.37 4.79
N VAL A 360 48.32 9.62 5.75
CA VAL A 360 48.88 8.39 6.31
C VAL A 360 48.35 7.17 5.56
N MET A 361 47.04 7.13 5.29
CA MET A 361 46.39 5.97 4.66
C MET A 361 45.07 6.38 4.00
N THR A 362 44.67 5.67 2.94
CA THR A 362 43.32 5.70 2.39
C THR A 362 42.60 4.43 2.85
N LEU A 363 41.46 4.58 3.52
CA LEU A 363 40.68 3.48 4.08
C LEU A 363 39.48 3.11 3.20
N PHE A 364 39.01 4.03 2.36
CA PHE A 364 37.90 3.85 1.43
C PHE A 364 38.10 4.77 0.22
N ASP A 365 37.94 4.27 -1.00
CA ASP A 365 37.91 5.06 -2.25
C ASP A 365 37.07 4.32 -3.29
N GLU A 366 35.74 4.38 -3.13
CA GLU A 366 34.79 3.66 -3.97
C GLU A 366 33.53 4.51 -4.23
N VAL A 367 32.62 4.02 -5.07
CA VAL A 367 31.29 4.63 -5.26
C VAL A 367 30.41 4.21 -4.08
N ALA A 368 30.18 5.13 -3.16
CA ALA A 368 29.29 4.92 -2.03
C ALA A 368 27.83 5.16 -2.44
N GLN A 369 26.90 4.30 -2.02
CA GLN A 369 25.47 4.38 -2.29
C GLN A 369 24.77 5.31 -1.27
N ALA A 370 23.84 6.13 -1.77
CA ALA A 370 23.04 7.01 -0.92
C ALA A 370 22.31 6.22 0.17
N GLY A 371 22.39 6.67 1.42
CA GLY A 371 21.69 6.06 2.56
C GLY A 371 22.31 4.78 3.13
N HIS A 372 23.29 4.18 2.46
CA HIS A 372 23.95 2.97 2.95
C HIS A 372 24.97 3.32 4.05
N GLU A 373 24.95 2.59 5.18
CA GLU A 373 25.93 2.72 6.27
C GLU A 373 27.17 1.85 6.00
N TYR A 374 28.32 2.49 5.93
CA TYR A 374 29.62 1.87 5.71
C TYR A 374 30.35 1.69 7.03
N HIS A 375 30.89 0.50 7.26
CA HIS A 375 31.74 0.16 8.41
C HIS A 375 33.16 -0.11 7.93
N VAL A 376 34.09 0.80 8.23
CA VAL A 376 35.48 0.70 7.79
C VAL A 376 36.38 0.43 8.98
N ARG A 377 37.03 -0.73 8.97
CA ARG A 377 38.01 -1.10 9.99
C ARG A 377 39.34 -0.40 9.74
N PHE A 378 39.90 0.21 10.78
CA PHE A 378 41.22 0.81 10.76
C PHE A 378 42.12 0.14 11.81
N THR A 379 43.32 -0.27 11.41
CA THR A 379 44.33 -0.88 12.28
C THR A 379 45.60 -0.03 12.27
N GLY A 380 45.98 0.48 13.44
CA GLY A 380 47.11 1.38 13.64
C GLY A 380 48.40 0.69 14.08
N SER A 381 48.57 -0.61 13.87
CA SER A 381 49.74 -1.39 14.33
C SER A 381 51.09 -0.86 13.82
N HIS A 382 51.10 -0.17 12.68
CA HIS A 382 52.31 0.39 12.06
C HIS A 382 52.49 1.90 12.31
N LEU A 383 51.67 2.49 13.19
CA LEU A 383 51.65 3.91 13.47
C LEU A 383 52.05 4.19 14.91
N ALA A 384 52.71 5.32 15.16
CA ALA A 384 53.06 5.74 16.52
C ALA A 384 51.80 6.11 17.33
N SER A 385 51.83 5.90 18.65
CA SER A 385 50.78 6.40 19.55
C SER A 385 50.62 7.91 19.38
N GLY A 386 49.38 8.39 19.24
CA GLY A 386 49.15 9.80 18.97
C GLY A 386 47.75 10.10 18.44
N VAL A 387 47.54 11.39 18.13
CA VAL A 387 46.30 11.90 17.56
C VAL A 387 46.40 11.96 16.05
N TYR A 388 45.39 11.42 15.37
CA TYR A 388 45.24 11.46 13.92
C TYR A 388 43.88 12.06 13.56
N ILE A 389 43.74 12.51 12.32
CA ILE A 389 42.50 13.03 11.76
C ILE A 389 42.08 12.13 10.60
N TYR A 390 40.85 11.65 10.60
CA TYR A 390 40.27 10.99 9.44
C TYR A 390 39.25 11.92 8.78
N ARG A 391 39.28 11.96 7.45
CA ARG A 391 38.47 12.84 6.62
C ARG A 391 37.71 12.02 5.59
N LEU A 392 36.40 12.22 5.56
CA LEU A 392 35.49 11.70 4.55
C LEU A 392 35.20 12.80 3.52
N LYS A 393 35.26 12.50 2.23
CA LYS A 393 34.93 13.43 1.14
C LYS A 393 34.01 12.76 0.12
N SER A 394 32.93 13.44 -0.24
CA SER A 394 31.95 12.96 -1.22
C SER A 394 31.43 14.14 -2.06
N GLY A 395 31.97 14.29 -3.28
CA GLY A 395 31.72 15.48 -4.12
C GLY A 395 32.24 16.79 -3.47
N PRO A 396 31.44 17.86 -3.38
CA PRO A 396 31.84 19.12 -2.76
C PRO A 396 31.82 19.09 -1.22
N ARG A 397 31.31 18.02 -0.61
CA ARG A 397 31.16 17.90 0.84
C ARG A 397 32.33 17.14 1.46
N SER A 398 32.75 17.56 2.65
CA SER A 398 33.75 16.86 3.45
C SER A 398 33.46 16.98 4.94
N ALA A 399 33.80 15.94 5.70
CA ALA A 399 33.72 15.91 7.15
C ALA A 399 35.01 15.30 7.73
N SER A 400 35.45 15.77 8.89
CA SER A 400 36.67 15.27 9.55
C SER A 400 36.44 15.04 11.04
N ARG A 401 37.13 14.04 11.60
CA ARG A 401 37.13 13.75 13.04
C ARG A 401 38.51 13.30 13.50
N LYS A 402 38.74 13.39 14.82
CA LYS A 402 39.99 12.94 15.46
C LYS A 402 39.87 11.51 15.94
N LEU A 403 40.94 10.73 15.86
CA LEU A 403 41.10 9.43 16.51
C LEU A 403 42.40 9.40 17.32
N ILE A 404 42.41 8.68 18.43
CA ILE A 404 43.54 8.59 19.37
C ILE A 404 44.01 7.13 19.40
N LEU A 405 45.19 6.88 18.87
CA LEU A 405 45.85 5.57 18.93
C LEU A 405 46.68 5.49 20.21
N LEU A 406 46.45 4.44 20.99
CA LEU A 406 47.30 4.04 22.10
C LEU A 406 47.89 2.69 21.73
N GLN A 407 49.20 2.59 21.50
CA GLN A 407 49.89 1.30 21.42
C GLN A 407 50.31 0.80 22.78
#